data_AF-A0A316G3R5-F1
#
_entry.id   AF-A0A316G3R5-F1
#
_cell.length_a   1.000
_cell.length_b   1.000
_cell.length_c   1.000
_cell.angle_alpha   90.00
_cell.angle_beta   90.00
_cell.angle_gamma   90.00
#
_symmetry.space_group_name_H-M   'P 1'
#
loop_
_entity.id
_entity.type
_entity.pdbx_description
1 polymer ?
#
loop_
_entity_poly.entity_id
_entity_poly.type
_entity_poly.pdbx_seq_one_letter_code
_entity_poly.pdbx_strand_id
1 'polypeptide(L)' 'MEEQIIGVLKEHQAGLSATELCRKHGIRDATFYKWRSKYGGMEVSEAKRLKQLEDENAKLKKLLSELT' A
#
# COMPACT_ATOMS: atom_id res chain seq x y z
N MET A 1 -8.79 -0.97 -3.49
CA MET A 1 -8.11 -1.34 -2.23
C MET A 1 -7.07 -0.29 -1.85
N GLU A 2 -6.25 0.18 -2.81
CA GLU A 2 -5.23 1.22 -2.58
C GLU A 2 -5.84 2.54 -2.07
N GLU A 3 -7.00 2.95 -2.58
CA GLU A 3 -7.69 4.17 -2.14
C GLU A 3 -8.02 4.16 -0.64
N GLN A 4 -8.47 3.03 -0.11
CA GLN A 4 -8.73 2.85 1.32
C GLN A 4 -7.42 2.91 2.12
N ILE A 5 -6.35 2.28 1.61
CA ILE A 5 -5.02 2.31 2.26
C ILE A 5 -4.50 3.74 2.37
N ILE A 6 -4.51 4.48 1.26
CA ILE A 6 -4.06 5.87 1.24
C ILE A 6 -4.95 6.76 2.11
N GLY A 7 -6.28 6.54 2.11
CA GLY A 7 -7.20 7.25 3.01
C GLY A 7 -6.84 7.07 4.49
N VAL A 8 -6.58 5.83 4.92
CA VAL A 8 -6.16 5.52 6.30
C VAL A 8 -4.82 6.20 6.65
N LEU A 9 -3.86 6.21 5.70
CA LEU A 9 -2.56 6.87 5.92
C LEU A 9 -2.68 8.39 5.98
N LYS A 10 -3.59 9.00 5.20
CA LYS A 10 -3.89 10.44 5.28
C LYS A 10 -4.55 10.82 6.60
N GLU A 11 -5.48 9.99 7.11
CA GLU A 11 -6.05 10.17 8.44
C GLU A 11 -4.96 10.13 9.53
N HIS A 12 -3.96 9.24 9.40
CA HIS A 12 -2.81 9.21 10.30
C HIS A 12 -1.95 10.48 10.21
N GLN A 13 -1.68 10.97 8.98
CA GLN A 13 -0.96 12.22 8.76
C GLN A 13 -1.72 13.44 9.32
N ALA A 14 -3.05 13.38 9.37
CA ALA A 14 -3.90 14.39 10.00
C ALA A 14 -3.92 14.31 11.54
N GLY A 15 -3.17 13.38 12.14
CA GLY A 15 -2.93 13.30 13.59
C GLY A 15 -3.67 12.18 14.33
N LEU A 16 -4.44 11.33 13.63
CA LEU A 16 -5.06 10.16 14.27
C LEU A 16 -4.01 9.10 14.64
N SER A 17 -4.14 8.50 15.83
CA SER A 17 -3.22 7.45 16.24
C SER A 17 -3.44 6.16 15.43
N ALA A 18 -2.39 5.36 15.28
CA ALA A 18 -2.48 4.06 14.60
C ALA A 18 -3.52 3.15 15.26
N THR A 19 -3.63 3.16 16.58
CA THR A 19 -4.59 2.36 17.35
C THR A 19 -6.03 2.75 17.06
N GLU A 20 -6.34 4.05 16.99
CA GLU A 20 -7.69 4.52 16.63
C GLU A 20 -8.06 4.14 15.21
N LEU A 21 -7.13 4.26 14.27
CA LEU A 21 -7.33 3.87 12.88
C LEU A 21 -7.55 2.36 12.74
N CYS A 22 -6.79 1.56 13.47
CA CYS A 22 -6.94 0.11 13.48
C CYS A 22 -8.31 -0.32 14.00
N ARG A 23 -8.79 0.31 15.09
CA ARG A 23 -10.14 0.08 15.61
C ARG A 23 -11.23 0.55 14.65
N LYS A 24 -11.08 1.75 14.08
CA LYS A 24 -12.06 2.38 13.17
C LYS A 24 -12.23 1.60 11.87
N HIS A 25 -11.13 1.15 11.29
CA HIS A 25 -11.10 0.49 9.98
C HIS A 25 -11.10 -1.04 10.08
N GLY A 26 -11.13 -1.60 11.29
CA GLY A 26 -11.14 -3.05 11.53
C GLY A 26 -9.86 -3.75 11.04
N ILE A 27 -8.73 -3.05 11.07
CA ILE A 27 -7.44 -3.57 10.62
C ILE A 27 -6.53 -3.83 11.82
N ARG A 28 -5.57 -4.74 11.65
CA ARG A 28 -4.53 -5.02 12.65
C ARG A 28 -3.42 -3.98 12.53
N ASP A 29 -2.78 -3.66 13.65
CA ASP A 29 -1.62 -2.75 13.70
C ASP A 29 -0.52 -3.16 12.72
N ALA A 30 -0.21 -4.46 12.64
CA ALA A 30 0.77 -4.99 11.70
C ALA A 30 0.42 -4.67 10.23
N THR A 31 -0.86 -4.70 9.87
CA THR A 31 -1.35 -4.34 8.54
C THR A 31 -1.15 -2.84 8.28
N PHE A 32 -1.50 -2.00 9.25
CA PHE A 32 -1.30 -0.55 9.16
C PHE A 32 0.17 -0.19 8.94
N TYR A 33 1.09 -0.75 9.74
CA TYR A 33 2.52 -0.46 9.59
C TYR A 33 3.10 -0.98 8.28
N LYS A 34 2.63 -2.14 7.78
CA LYS A 34 2.99 -2.63 6.44
C LYS A 34 2.56 -1.64 5.35
N TRP A 35 1.35 -1.09 5.46
CA TRP A 35 0.88 -0.06 4.52
C TRP A 35 1.67 1.24 4.64
N ARG A 36 1.96 1.71 5.85
CA ARG A 36 2.77 2.90 6.07
C ARG A 36 4.18 2.77 5.49
N SER A 37 4.80 1.59 5.61
CA SER A 37 6.11 1.33 5.02
C SER A 37 6.08 1.28 3.48
N LYS A 38 5.02 0.71 2.89
CA LYS A 38 4.92 0.55 1.43
C LYS A 38 4.41 1.81 0.71
N TYR A 39 3.50 2.55 1.33
CA TYR A 39 2.75 3.64 0.69
C TYR A 39 2.83 4.97 1.46
N GLY A 40 3.58 5.03 2.56
CA GLY A 40 3.71 6.25 3.36
C GLY A 40 4.32 7.38 2.53
N GLY A 41 3.61 8.50 2.44
CA GLY A 41 4.03 9.66 1.64
C GLY A 41 3.70 9.59 0.15
N MET A 42 2.98 8.55 -0.31
CA MET A 42 2.53 8.44 -1.70
C MET A 42 1.09 8.95 -1.86
N GLU A 43 0.80 9.62 -2.97
CA GLU A 43 -0.55 9.90 -3.43
C GLU A 43 -1.20 8.66 -4.08
N VAL A 44 -2.54 8.67 -4.20
CA VAL A 44 -3.31 7.54 -4.76
C VAL A 44 -2.87 7.20 -6.19
N SER A 45 -2.60 8.20 -7.01
CA SER A 45 -2.12 8.03 -8.40
C SER A 45 -0.74 7.37 -8.44
N GLU A 46 0.15 7.72 -7.50
CA GLU A 46 1.49 7.14 -7.39
C GLU A 46 1.43 5.69 -6.92
N ALA A 47 0.57 5.38 -5.93
CA ALA A 47 0.35 4.01 -5.47
C ALA A 47 -0.21 3.10 -6.57
N LYS A 48 -1.16 3.60 -7.40
CA LYS A 48 -1.68 2.87 -8.56
C LYS A 48 -0.60 2.60 -9.60
N ARG A 49 0.21 3.61 -9.92
CA ARG A 49 1.33 3.47 -10.88
C ARG A 49 2.38 2.49 -10.38
N LEU A 50 2.73 2.53 -9.09
CA LEU A 50 3.68 1.60 -8.49
C LEU A 50 3.23 0.14 -8.64
N LYS A 51 1.96 -0.14 -8.35
CA LYS A 51 1.41 -1.49 -8.50
C LYS A 51 1.45 -1.98 -9.96
N GLN A 52 1.09 -1.13 -10.92
CA GLN A 52 1.17 -1.48 -12.34
C GLN A 52 2.60 -1.87 -12.73
N LEU A 53 3.59 -1.10 -12.28
CA LEU A 53 5.00 -1.40 -12.52
C LEU A 53 5.45 -2.69 -11.81
N GLU A 54 5.00 -2.95 -10.58
CA GLU A 54 5.27 -4.21 -9.88
C GLU A 54 4.67 -5.41 -10.63
N ASP A 55 3.44 -5.30 -11.12
CA ASP A 55 2.74 -6.35 -11.87
C ASP A 55 3.42 -6.62 -13.23
N GLU A 56 3.83 -5.58 -13.95
CA GLU A 56 4.60 -5.71 -15.20
C GLU A 56 5.96 -6.36 -14.94
N ASN A 57 6.67 -5.92 -13.90
CA ASN A 57 7.97 -6.49 -13.53
C ASN A 57 7.84 -7.98 -13.16
N ALA A 58 6.79 -8.36 -12.43
CA ALA A 58 6.51 -9.76 -12.12
C ALA A 58 6.25 -10.59 -13.37
N LYS A 59 5.47 -10.07 -14.34
CA LYS A 59 5.23 -10.76 -15.63
C LYS A 59 6.52 -10.92 -16.44
N LEU A 60 7.34 -9.87 -16.52
CA LEU A 60 8.61 -9.90 -17.24
C LEU A 60 9.59 -10.91 -16.61
N LYS A 61 9.70 -10.93 -15.29
CA LYS A 61 10.51 -11.92 -14.56
C LYS A 61 10.05 -13.35 -14.82
N LYS A 62 8.74 -13.58 -14.84
CA LYS A 62 8.16 -14.90 -15.14
C LYS A 62 8.51 -15.35 -16.55
N LEU A 63 8.33 -14.51 -17.56
CA LEU A 63 8.69 -14.82 -18.95
C LEU A 63 10.18 -15.12 -19.09
N LEU A 64 11.04 -14.35 -18.41
CA LEU A 64 12.48 -14.60 -18.43
C LEU A 64 12.84 -15.97 -17.81
N SER A 65 12.19 -16.34 -16.71
CA SER A 65 12.39 -17.64 -16.07
C SER A 65 11.85 -18.83 -16.87
N GLU A 66 10.89 -18.61 -17.77
CA GLU A 66 10.36 -19.65 -18.66
C GLU A 66 11.23 -19.83 -19.92
N LEU A 67 12.08 -18.84 -20.23
CA LEU A 67 12.99 -18.83 -21.39
C LEU A 67 14.44 -19.23 -21.04
N THR A 68 14.71 -19.53 -19.77
CA THR A 68 16.03 -19.95 -19.25
C THR A 68 15.91 -21.33 -18.63
#